data_AF-A0A838N1B9-F1
#
_entry.id   AF-A0A838N1B9-F1
#
_cell.length_a   1.000
_cell.length_b   1.000
_cell.length_c   1.000
_cell.angle_alpha   90.00
_cell.angle_beta   90.00
_cell.angle_gamma   90.00
#
_symmetry.space_group_name_H-M   'P 1'
#
loop_
_entity.id
_entity.type
_entity.pdbx_description
1 polymer ?
#
loop_
_entity_poly.entity_id
_entity_poly.type
_entity_poly.pdbx_seq_one_letter_code
_entity_poly.pdbx_strand_id
1 'polypeptide(L)'
;MDYGETGDVQQVHAAIQREKREPRVGLEPLSIWLIAVYGLAIFFGGAYLGRFSGNFSGEGLDYSMNTAAKKGPTGGGETQAAELGPVERGKKIYSANCATCHQANGLGVAGQYPPLAGSEYVTGSTKRLGMILLKGLEGPLTVKGVQYGSAVMQPWEKTLTDAKIADVLTYIRQEWGNSAGPVAPEGIG
;
A
#
# COMPACT_ATOMS: atom_id res chain seq x y z
N MET A 1 7.25 -11.39 -89.70
CA MET A 1 6.68 -10.77 -88.49
C MET A 1 6.78 -11.82 -87.40
N ASP A 2 7.78 -11.67 -86.55
CA ASP A 2 8.13 -12.63 -85.50
C ASP A 2 7.33 -12.29 -84.24
N TYR A 3 6.41 -13.18 -83.87
CA TYR A 3 5.49 -13.01 -82.73
C TYR A 3 6.04 -13.66 -81.44
N GLY A 4 7.26 -14.21 -81.45
CA GLY A 4 7.85 -14.87 -80.28
C GLY A 4 8.45 -13.93 -79.24
N GLU A 5 8.91 -12.75 -79.66
CA GLU A 5 9.68 -11.84 -78.80
C GLU A 5 8.81 -11.12 -77.74
N THR A 6 7.55 -10.81 -78.06
CA THR A 6 6.68 -10.06 -77.13
C THR A 6 6.21 -10.90 -75.94
N GLY A 7 6.00 -12.21 -76.15
CA GLY A 7 5.54 -13.12 -75.10
C GLY A 7 6.60 -13.39 -74.04
N ASP A 8 7.86 -13.50 -74.47
CA ASP A 8 9.02 -13.68 -73.58
C ASP A 8 9.25 -12.44 -72.71
N VAL A 9 9.20 -11.24 -73.30
CA VAL A 9 9.33 -9.98 -72.55
C VAL A 9 8.23 -9.84 -71.52
N GLN A 10 6.98 -10.19 -71.83
CA GLN A 10 5.86 -10.13 -70.88
C GLN A 10 6.00 -11.15 -69.74
N GLN A 11 6.52 -12.34 -70.03
CA GLN A 11 6.77 -13.39 -69.04
C GLN A 11 7.93 -13.02 -68.10
N VAL A 12 9.00 -12.41 -68.64
CA VAL A 12 10.12 -11.89 -67.86
C VAL A 12 9.70 -10.71 -66.99
N HIS A 13 8.88 -9.77 -67.51
CA HIS A 13 8.34 -8.66 -66.70
C HIS A 13 7.40 -9.15 -65.59
N ALA A 14 6.59 -10.19 -65.86
CA ALA A 14 5.73 -10.81 -64.85
C ALA A 14 6.53 -11.56 -63.77
N ALA A 15 7.69 -12.13 -64.11
CA ALA A 15 8.60 -12.75 -63.14
C ALA A 15 9.28 -11.70 -62.25
N ILE A 16 9.77 -10.59 -62.83
CA ILE A 16 10.43 -9.50 -62.09
C ILE A 16 9.46 -8.79 -61.13
N GLN A 17 8.17 -8.67 -61.47
CA GLN A 17 7.18 -8.05 -60.57
C GLN A 17 6.78 -8.94 -59.37
N ARG A 18 7.05 -10.25 -59.43
CA ARG A 18 6.78 -11.18 -58.30
C ARG A 18 7.88 -11.15 -57.25
N GLU A 19 9.11 -10.82 -57.63
CA GLU A 19 10.22 -10.60 -56.70
C GLU A 19 10.15 -9.16 -56.17
N LYS A 20 9.42 -8.96 -55.06
CA LYS A 20 9.56 -7.74 -54.28
C LYS A 20 11.02 -7.61 -53.86
N ARG A 21 11.68 -6.49 -54.24
CA ARG A 21 13.05 -6.16 -53.84
C ARG A 21 13.26 -6.51 -52.38
N GLU A 22 14.33 -7.26 -52.10
CA GLU A 22 14.72 -7.65 -50.75
C GLU A 22 14.66 -6.44 -49.82
N PRO A 23 13.97 -6.55 -48.67
CA PRO A 23 13.89 -5.46 -47.72
C PRO A 23 15.30 -5.23 -47.18
N ARG A 24 15.97 -4.20 -47.69
CA ARG A 24 17.26 -3.77 -47.13
C ARG A 24 16.95 -3.30 -45.72
N VAL A 25 17.50 -3.99 -44.72
CA VAL A 25 17.49 -3.54 -43.34
C VAL A 25 18.41 -2.32 -43.27
N GLY A 26 17.84 -1.16 -43.60
CA GLY A 26 18.52 0.11 -43.46
C GLY A 26 18.79 0.32 -41.98
N LEU A 27 20.04 0.57 -41.63
CA LEU A 27 20.40 1.21 -40.36
C LEU A 27 19.93 2.67 -40.42
N GLU A 28 18.61 2.87 -40.53
CA GLU A 28 18.04 4.21 -40.51
C GLU A 28 18.23 4.72 -39.08
N PRO A 29 18.91 5.88 -38.90
CA PRO A 29 19.15 6.41 -37.56
C PRO A 29 17.79 6.57 -36.88
N LEU A 30 17.63 5.93 -35.72
CA LEU A 30 16.41 6.01 -34.92
C LEU A 30 15.99 7.48 -34.81
N SER A 31 14.72 7.76 -35.14
CA SER A 31 14.24 9.13 -35.23
C SER A 31 14.61 9.90 -33.96
N ILE A 32 15.29 11.04 -34.13
CA ILE A 32 15.83 11.84 -33.01
C ILE A 32 14.71 12.20 -32.02
N TRP A 33 13.49 12.42 -32.54
CA TRP A 33 12.30 12.65 -31.73
C TRP A 33 11.90 11.46 -30.86
N LEU A 34 11.97 10.22 -31.37
CA LEU A 34 11.67 9.02 -30.57
C LEU A 34 12.68 8.87 -29.44
N ILE A 35 13.97 9.13 -29.71
CA ILE A 35 15.01 9.14 -28.67
C ILE A 35 14.73 10.21 -27.62
N ALA A 36 14.35 11.42 -28.04
CA ALA A 36 14.03 12.52 -27.12
C ALA A 36 12.81 12.20 -26.24
N VAL A 37 11.75 11.62 -26.82
CA VAL A 37 10.54 11.22 -26.09
C VAL A 37 10.85 10.11 -25.08
N TYR A 38 11.57 9.06 -25.49
CA TYR A 38 11.96 7.98 -24.59
C TYR A 38 12.93 8.44 -23.51
N GLY A 39 13.89 9.31 -23.85
CA GLY A 39 14.82 9.90 -22.88
C GLY A 39 14.09 10.73 -21.83
N LEU A 40 13.10 11.53 -22.25
CA LEU A 40 12.27 12.30 -21.35
C LEU A 40 11.40 11.39 -20.47
N ALA A 41 10.80 10.34 -21.04
CA ALA A 41 10.02 9.36 -20.28
C ALA A 41 10.88 8.63 -19.22
N ILE A 42 12.10 8.23 -19.56
CA ILE A 42 13.04 7.60 -18.62
C ILE A 42 13.51 8.59 -17.56
N PHE A 43 13.79 9.83 -17.93
CA PHE A 43 14.24 10.86 -16.98
C PHE A 43 13.14 11.25 -15.99
N PHE A 44 11.95 11.58 -16.47
CA PHE A 44 10.82 11.92 -15.61
C PHE A 44 10.29 10.69 -14.85
N GLY A 45 10.26 9.52 -15.48
CA GLY A 45 9.89 8.26 -14.83
C GLY A 45 10.89 7.88 -13.73
N GLY A 46 12.19 8.00 -14.00
CA GLY A 46 13.25 7.75 -13.03
C GLY A 46 13.26 8.75 -11.89
N ALA A 47 13.07 10.04 -12.16
CA ALA A 47 12.95 11.07 -11.12
C ALA A 47 11.68 10.90 -10.29
N TYR A 48 10.56 10.50 -10.92
CA TYR A 48 9.32 10.19 -10.24
C TYR A 48 9.47 8.96 -9.35
N LEU A 49 10.06 7.88 -9.86
CA LEU A 49 10.36 6.70 -9.07
C LEU A 49 11.35 7.02 -7.94
N GLY A 50 12.42 7.77 -8.17
CA GLY A 50 13.34 8.17 -7.10
C GLY A 50 12.67 9.02 -6.00
N ARG A 51 11.71 9.87 -6.37
CA ARG A 51 11.02 10.76 -5.43
C ARG A 51 9.80 10.13 -4.75
N PHE A 52 9.13 9.17 -5.39
CA PHE A 52 7.86 8.59 -4.94
C PHE A 52 7.91 7.07 -4.73
N SER A 53 8.88 6.36 -5.31
CA SER A 53 9.16 4.97 -4.94
C SER A 53 9.88 5.02 -3.59
N GLY A 54 9.11 4.75 -2.54
CA GLY A 54 9.65 4.55 -1.21
C GLY A 54 10.74 3.47 -1.27
N ASN A 55 11.82 3.71 -0.54
CA ASN A 55 12.95 2.80 -0.33
C ASN A 55 12.49 1.33 -0.28
N PHE A 56 12.80 0.54 -1.30
CA PHE A 56 12.64 -0.92 -1.24
C PHE A 56 13.82 -1.48 -0.45
N SER A 57 13.83 -1.31 0.87
CA SER A 57 14.77 -2.03 1.73
C SER A 57 14.24 -3.45 1.95
N GLY A 58 15.15 -4.42 1.87
CA GLY A 58 14.86 -5.85 2.10
C GLY A 58 14.43 -6.19 3.54
N GLU A 59 14.25 -5.20 4.41
CA GLU A 59 13.82 -5.35 5.80
C GLU A 59 12.32 -5.70 5.93
N GLY A 60 11.57 -5.68 4.83
CA GLY A 60 10.20 -6.19 4.77
C GLY A 60 10.07 -7.71 4.89
N LEU A 61 11.20 -8.44 4.92
CA LEU A 61 11.24 -9.91 5.07
C LEU A 61 12.02 -10.39 6.30
N ASP A 62 12.29 -9.54 7.28
CA ASP A 62 12.81 -10.01 8.57
C ASP A 62 11.65 -10.46 9.46
N TYR A 63 11.07 -11.61 9.10
CA TYR A 63 10.50 -12.52 10.10
C TYR A 63 11.67 -12.99 10.94
N SER A 64 11.95 -12.35 12.09
CA SER A 64 12.33 -13.02 13.33
C SER A 64 13.03 -12.09 14.34
N MET A 65 12.58 -12.23 15.60
CA MET A 65 13.30 -12.01 16.86
C MET A 65 13.51 -10.57 17.37
N ASN A 66 12.56 -10.18 18.22
CA ASN A 66 12.82 -9.73 19.59
C ASN A 66 14.31 -9.58 19.97
N THR A 67 14.83 -8.35 19.92
CA THR A 67 15.97 -7.97 20.77
C THR A 67 15.69 -6.60 21.37
N ALA A 68 15.41 -6.61 22.66
CA ALA A 68 15.51 -5.44 23.50
C ALA A 68 16.93 -4.85 23.43
N ALA A 69 16.97 -3.52 23.32
CA ALA A 69 18.06 -2.63 23.71
C ALA A 69 19.47 -2.90 23.16
N LYS A 70 19.98 -1.97 22.32
CA LYS A 70 21.28 -1.31 22.59
C LYS A 70 21.32 0.12 22.04
N LYS A 71 21.66 1.02 22.96
CA LYS A 71 22.06 2.42 22.76
C LYS A 71 23.55 2.45 22.40
N GLY A 72 23.96 3.24 21.40
CA GLY A 72 25.37 3.59 21.18
C GLY A 72 25.65 4.14 19.77
N PRO A 73 26.61 5.07 19.60
CA PRO A 73 26.44 6.26 18.76
C PRO A 73 27.40 6.37 17.56
N THR A 74 27.16 7.44 16.77
CA THR A 74 28.05 8.17 15.84
C THR A 74 27.93 7.90 14.33
N GLY A 75 27.63 8.99 13.61
CA GLY A 75 28.33 9.32 12.37
C GLY A 75 27.50 9.30 11.09
N GLY A 76 27.04 10.48 10.67
CA GLY A 76 26.72 10.76 9.26
C GLY A 76 25.32 11.33 9.08
N GLY A 77 25.25 12.59 8.66
CA GLY A 77 23.99 13.30 8.48
C GLY A 77 23.07 12.64 7.47
N GLU A 78 22.02 12.03 7.99
CA GLU A 78 20.79 11.78 7.28
C GLU A 78 19.72 12.49 8.11
N THR A 79 19.07 13.48 7.50
CA THR A 79 17.83 14.03 8.04
C THR A 79 16.91 12.84 8.25
N GLN A 80 16.71 12.48 9.52
CA GLN A 80 15.74 11.49 9.98
C GLN A 80 14.50 11.62 9.10
N ALA A 81 14.25 10.62 8.25
CA ALA A 81 12.91 10.41 7.72
C ALA A 81 12.03 10.40 8.97
N ALA A 82 11.24 11.45 9.15
CA ALA A 82 10.52 11.71 10.39
C ALA A 82 9.88 10.40 10.85
N GLU A 83 10.41 9.85 11.95
CA GLU A 83 9.92 8.61 12.51
C GLU A 83 8.42 8.84 12.73
N LEU A 84 7.59 8.14 11.94
CA LEU A 84 6.14 8.38 11.95
C LEU A 84 5.66 8.30 13.38
N GLY A 85 4.93 9.32 13.84
CA GLY A 85 4.39 9.34 15.20
C GLY A 85 3.46 8.14 15.45
N PRO A 86 3.17 7.83 16.73
CA PRO A 86 2.28 6.73 17.10
C PRO A 86 0.91 6.78 16.40
N VAL A 87 0.39 8.00 16.20
CA VAL A 87 -0.90 8.24 15.53
C VAL A 87 -0.82 7.89 14.05
N GLU A 88 0.24 8.30 13.36
CA GLU A 88 0.44 8.04 11.93
C GLU A 88 0.70 6.56 11.64
N ARG A 89 1.44 5.87 12.51
CA ARG A 89 1.62 4.42 12.45
C ARG A 89 0.29 3.71 12.71
N GLY A 90 -0.45 4.14 13.74
CA GLY A 90 -1.78 3.64 14.06
C GLY A 90 -2.77 3.78 12.91
N LYS A 91 -2.75 4.93 12.21
CA LYS A 91 -3.58 5.18 11.02
C LYS A 91 -3.35 4.18 9.90
N LYS A 92 -2.08 3.85 9.62
CA LYS A 92 -1.73 2.87 8.59
C LYS A 92 -2.25 1.48 8.97
N ILE A 93 -2.07 1.07 10.21
CA ILE A 93 -2.56 -0.21 10.74
C ILE A 93 -4.10 -0.25 10.65
N TYR A 94 -4.77 0.82 11.09
CA TYR A 94 -6.22 0.95 11.02
C TYR A 94 -6.74 0.79 9.59
N SER A 95 -6.14 1.50 8.64
CA SER A 95 -6.57 1.50 7.24
C SER A 95 -6.41 0.13 6.59
N ALA A 96 -5.35 -0.61 6.96
CA ALA A 96 -5.08 -1.93 6.40
C ALA A 96 -5.94 -3.05 7.02
N ASN A 97 -6.32 -2.93 8.29
CA ASN A 97 -6.89 -4.05 9.06
C ASN A 97 -8.30 -3.78 9.59
N CYS A 98 -8.57 -2.57 10.06
CA CYS A 98 -9.76 -2.25 10.85
C CYS A 98 -10.85 -1.55 10.01
N ALA A 99 -10.43 -0.74 9.03
CA ALA A 99 -11.32 0.08 8.21
C ALA A 99 -12.31 -0.75 7.37
N THR A 100 -11.98 -2.00 7.05
CA THR A 100 -12.89 -2.91 6.32
C THR A 100 -14.22 -3.09 7.04
N CYS A 101 -14.22 -3.16 8.38
CA CYS A 101 -15.42 -3.35 9.20
C CYS A 101 -15.87 -2.03 9.83
N HIS A 102 -14.95 -1.27 10.42
CA HIS A 102 -15.27 -0.04 11.15
C HIS A 102 -15.35 1.21 10.26
N GLN A 103 -15.10 1.06 8.95
CA GLN A 103 -15.09 2.13 7.95
C GLN A 103 -13.97 3.15 8.17
N ALA A 104 -13.58 3.89 7.13
CA ALA A 104 -12.53 4.91 7.23
C ALA A 104 -12.89 6.06 8.19
N ASN A 105 -14.20 6.31 8.38
CA ASN A 105 -14.74 7.33 9.27
C ASN A 105 -15.03 6.82 10.69
N GLY A 106 -14.72 5.56 11.00
CA GLY A 106 -14.93 4.98 12.33
C GLY A 106 -16.40 4.87 12.73
N LEU A 107 -17.36 5.02 11.83
CA LEU A 107 -18.79 4.90 12.13
C LEU A 107 -19.30 3.46 12.11
N GLY A 108 -18.52 2.53 11.53
CA GLY A 108 -18.96 1.15 11.34
C GLY A 108 -20.22 1.04 10.49
N VAL A 109 -21.01 0.00 10.75
CA VAL A 109 -22.27 -0.28 10.06
C VAL A 109 -23.33 -0.55 11.13
N ALA A 110 -24.36 0.29 11.19
CA ALA A 110 -25.41 0.18 12.21
C ALA A 110 -26.01 -1.24 12.26
N GLY A 111 -26.10 -1.80 13.47
CA GLY A 111 -26.61 -3.16 13.70
C GLY A 111 -25.64 -4.30 13.36
N GLN A 112 -24.49 -4.02 12.74
CA GLN A 112 -23.51 -5.04 12.36
C GLN A 112 -22.10 -4.80 12.93
N TYR A 113 -21.52 -3.61 12.72
CA TYR A 113 -20.21 -3.23 13.23
C TYR A 113 -20.32 -1.94 14.04
N PRO A 114 -19.91 -1.92 15.31
CA PRO A 114 -20.12 -0.77 16.17
C PRO A 114 -19.26 0.44 15.73
N PRO A 115 -19.74 1.67 15.98
CA PRO A 115 -18.94 2.87 15.79
C PRO A 115 -17.80 2.94 16.80
N LEU A 116 -16.64 3.38 16.34
CA LEU A 116 -15.49 3.78 17.16
C LEU A 116 -15.50 5.28 17.44
N ALA A 117 -16.05 6.07 16.51
CA ALA A 117 -16.20 7.52 16.66
C ALA A 117 -17.21 7.85 17.77
N GLY A 118 -16.74 8.55 18.82
CA GLY A 118 -17.54 8.92 19.98
C GLY A 118 -18.05 7.74 20.79
N SER A 119 -17.38 6.59 20.74
CA SER A 119 -17.73 5.39 21.48
C SER A 119 -17.20 5.43 22.91
N GLU A 120 -18.06 5.11 23.88
CA GLU A 120 -17.72 5.00 25.29
C GLU A 120 -16.66 3.90 25.57
N TYR A 121 -16.55 2.91 24.67
CA TYR A 121 -15.52 1.87 24.74
C TYR A 121 -14.15 2.40 24.32
N VAL A 122 -14.14 3.33 23.37
CA VAL A 122 -12.90 3.93 22.88
C VAL A 122 -12.36 4.93 23.87
N THR A 123 -13.21 5.81 24.42
CA THR A 123 -12.78 6.89 25.33
C THR A 123 -12.63 6.47 26.78
N GLY A 124 -13.24 5.35 27.18
CA GLY A 124 -13.15 4.78 28.52
C GLY A 124 -11.82 4.05 28.81
N SER A 125 -11.94 2.86 29.42
CA SER A 125 -10.80 2.06 29.88
C SER A 125 -9.91 1.58 28.73
N THR A 126 -8.64 1.96 28.77
CA THR A 126 -7.60 1.51 27.83
C THR A 126 -7.40 0.00 27.90
N LYS A 127 -7.44 -0.59 29.10
CA LYS A 127 -7.30 -2.03 29.30
C LYS A 127 -8.44 -2.81 28.66
N ARG A 128 -9.70 -2.34 28.80
CA ARG A 128 -10.85 -3.00 28.17
C ARG A 128 -10.72 -3.00 26.65
N LEU A 129 -10.38 -1.84 26.09
CA LEU A 129 -10.20 -1.68 24.65
C LEU A 129 -9.02 -2.52 24.13
N GLY A 130 -7.93 -2.57 24.87
CA GLY A 130 -6.77 -3.41 24.61
C GLY A 130 -7.11 -4.90 24.57
N MET A 131 -7.84 -5.39 25.58
CA MET A 131 -8.30 -6.77 25.65
C MET A 131 -9.23 -7.15 24.48
N ILE A 132 -10.11 -6.24 24.05
CA ILE A 132 -10.96 -6.44 22.87
C ILE A 132 -10.10 -6.64 21.61
N LEU A 133 -9.03 -5.87 21.43
CA LEU A 133 -8.14 -6.06 20.27
C LEU A 133 -7.31 -7.34 20.39
N LEU A 134 -6.79 -7.64 21.58
CA LEU A 134 -5.94 -8.82 21.79
C LEU A 134 -6.73 -10.12 21.64
N LYS A 135 -7.84 -10.24 22.36
CA LYS A 135 -8.63 -11.48 22.49
C LYS A 135 -9.84 -11.53 21.56
N GLY A 136 -10.15 -10.43 20.88
CA GLY A 136 -11.39 -10.30 20.14
C GLY A 136 -12.57 -10.01 21.06
N LEU A 137 -13.76 -9.97 20.48
CA LEU A 137 -15.02 -9.78 21.20
C LEU A 137 -16.14 -10.48 20.45
N GLU A 138 -16.92 -11.26 21.19
CA GLU A 138 -18.11 -11.96 20.72
C GLU A 138 -19.24 -11.79 21.75
N GLY A 139 -20.47 -11.76 21.27
CA GLY A 139 -21.67 -11.66 22.11
C GLY A 139 -22.30 -10.27 22.12
N PRO A 140 -23.40 -10.11 22.88
CA PRO A 140 -24.18 -8.88 22.88
C PRO A 140 -23.37 -7.71 23.46
N LEU A 141 -23.32 -6.62 22.70
CA LEU A 141 -22.61 -5.40 23.03
C LEU A 141 -23.53 -4.21 22.75
N THR A 142 -23.68 -3.28 23.69
CA THR A 142 -24.38 -2.02 23.43
C THR A 142 -23.36 -0.90 23.28
N VAL A 143 -23.43 -0.15 22.16
CA VAL A 143 -22.60 1.04 21.90
C VAL A 143 -23.53 2.18 21.51
N LYS A 144 -23.49 3.29 22.25
CA LYS A 144 -24.37 4.46 22.02
C LYS A 144 -25.87 4.10 21.96
N GLY A 145 -26.30 3.14 22.79
CA GLY A 145 -27.70 2.70 22.89
C GLY A 145 -28.17 1.73 21.79
N VAL A 146 -27.31 1.36 20.83
CA VAL A 146 -27.61 0.36 19.81
C VAL A 146 -26.98 -0.98 20.18
N GLN A 147 -27.72 -2.08 20.05
CA GLN A 147 -27.22 -3.43 20.27
C GLN A 147 -26.47 -3.95 19.04
N TYR A 148 -25.33 -4.58 19.30
CA TYR A 148 -24.44 -5.29 18.40
C TYR A 148 -24.16 -6.68 18.99
N GLY A 149 -23.56 -7.58 18.21
CA GLY A 149 -23.18 -8.92 18.68
C GLY A 149 -23.38 -10.04 17.67
N SER A 150 -23.85 -9.72 16.46
CA SER A 150 -23.91 -10.65 15.33
C SER A 150 -22.54 -10.82 14.65
N ALA A 151 -21.69 -9.80 14.67
CA ALA A 151 -20.30 -9.89 14.19
C ALA A 151 -19.34 -10.22 15.33
N VAL A 152 -18.33 -11.02 15.01
CA VAL A 152 -17.19 -11.30 15.88
C VAL A 152 -16.06 -10.34 15.54
N MET A 153 -15.51 -9.66 16.55
CA MET A 153 -14.24 -8.95 16.41
C MET A 153 -13.11 -9.98 16.54
N GLN A 154 -12.34 -10.17 15.46
CA GLN A 154 -11.20 -11.09 15.46
C GLN A 154 -10.09 -10.68 16.44
N PRO A 155 -9.43 -11.65 17.11
CA PRO A 155 -8.26 -11.40 17.95
C PRO A 155 -7.03 -11.03 17.12
N TRP A 156 -6.26 -10.05 17.58
CA TRP A 156 -5.04 -9.57 16.91
C TRP A 156 -3.74 -9.98 17.60
N GLU A 157 -3.79 -10.64 18.76
CA GLU A 157 -2.60 -11.01 19.55
C GLU A 157 -1.56 -11.86 18.78
N LYS A 158 -1.99 -12.61 17.76
CA LYS A 158 -1.11 -13.46 16.93
C LYS A 158 -0.55 -12.74 15.70
N THR A 159 -1.10 -11.58 15.35
CA THR A 159 -0.83 -10.89 14.08
C THR A 159 -0.16 -9.54 14.30
N LEU A 160 -0.52 -8.85 15.38
CA LEU A 160 0.03 -7.54 15.75
C LEU A 160 0.77 -7.65 17.07
N THR A 161 1.88 -6.91 17.18
CA THR A 161 2.62 -6.75 18.43
C THR A 161 1.93 -5.74 19.35
N ASP A 162 2.18 -5.80 20.65
CA ASP A 162 1.60 -4.88 21.63
C ASP A 162 1.87 -3.40 21.28
N ALA A 163 3.05 -3.10 20.74
CA ALA A 163 3.39 -1.76 20.26
C ALA A 163 2.50 -1.30 19.09
N LYS A 164 2.24 -2.18 18.11
CA LYS A 164 1.33 -1.89 16.98
C LYS A 164 -0.11 -1.72 17.45
N ILE A 165 -0.51 -2.50 18.46
CA ILE A 165 -1.83 -2.37 19.09
C ILE A 165 -1.92 -1.02 19.84
N ALA A 166 -0.88 -0.63 20.60
CA ALA A 166 -0.82 0.67 21.27
C ALA A 166 -0.97 1.84 20.29
N ASP A 167 -0.26 1.78 19.15
CA ASP A 167 -0.32 2.78 18.10
C ASP A 167 -1.74 2.91 17.51
N VAL A 168 -2.39 1.78 17.13
CA VAL A 168 -3.75 1.83 16.56
C VAL A 168 -4.79 2.30 17.58
N LEU A 169 -4.66 1.90 18.85
CA LEU A 169 -5.54 2.36 19.92
C LEU A 169 -5.37 3.87 20.16
N THR A 170 -4.14 4.36 20.11
CA THR A 170 -3.83 5.79 20.23
C THR A 170 -4.47 6.58 19.09
N TYR A 171 -4.34 6.10 17.85
CA TYR A 171 -5.01 6.70 16.69
C TYR A 171 -6.54 6.76 16.88
N ILE A 172 -7.19 5.63 17.16
CA ILE A 172 -8.65 5.56 17.33
C ILE A 172 -9.15 6.49 18.45
N ARG A 173 -8.36 6.67 19.51
CA ARG A 173 -8.69 7.53 20.68
C ARG A 173 -8.55 9.03 20.43
N GLN A 174 -7.87 9.43 19.36
CA GLN A 174 -7.63 10.84 19.01
C GLN A 174 -8.35 11.26 17.73
N GLU A 175 -8.98 10.31 17.04
CA GLU A 175 -9.66 10.53 15.77
C GLU A 175 -11.18 10.68 15.93
N TRP A 176 -11.80 11.24 14.89
CA TRP A 176 -13.26 11.41 14.79
C TRP A 176 -13.89 12.15 15.97
N GLY A 177 -13.15 13.11 16.55
CA GLY A 177 -13.58 13.90 17.70
C GLY A 177 -13.43 13.18 19.04
N ASN A 178 -12.80 12.00 19.08
CA ASN A 178 -12.38 11.38 20.32
C ASN A 178 -11.22 12.20 20.92
N SER A 179 -11.30 12.48 22.22
CA SER A 179 -10.31 13.30 22.94
C SER A 179 -9.71 12.53 24.12
N ALA A 180 -9.25 11.31 23.86
CA ALA A 180 -8.72 10.44 24.90
C ALA A 180 -7.19 10.29 24.80
N GLY A 181 -6.53 10.12 25.94
CA GLY A 181 -5.07 10.06 26.03
C GLY A 181 -4.47 8.89 25.24
N PRO A 182 -3.17 8.98 24.86
CA PRO A 182 -2.46 7.93 24.16
C PRO A 182 -2.37 6.65 25.00
N VAL A 183 -2.20 5.51 24.32
CA VAL A 183 -2.10 4.20 24.95
C VAL A 183 -0.65 3.75 24.90
N ALA A 184 -0.09 3.40 26.06
CA ALA A 184 1.22 2.79 26.17
C ALA A 184 1.13 1.27 25.96
N PRO A 185 2.13 0.61 25.35
CA PRO A 185 2.13 -0.84 25.14
C PRO A 185 1.95 -1.65 26.43
N GLU A 186 2.48 -1.15 27.55
CA GLU A 186 2.43 -1.80 28.85
C GLU A 186 1.02 -1.76 29.48
N GLY A 187 0.15 -0.87 29.00
CA GLY A 187 -1.19 -0.65 29.54
C GLY A 187 -2.30 -1.52 28.93
N ILE A 188 -1.94 -2.46 28.05
CA ILE A 188 -2.89 -3.25 27.24
C ILE A 188 -3.21 -4.60 27.89
N GLY A 189 -2.30 -5.13 28.73
CA GLY A 189 -2.41 -6.44 29.44
C GLY A 189 -3.01 -6.39 30.84
#